data_AF-A0A832SQM4-F1
#
_entry.id   AF-A0A832SQM4-F1
#
_cell.length_a   1.000
_cell.length_b   1.000
_cell.length_c   1.000
_cell.angle_alpha   90.00
_cell.angle_beta   90.00
_cell.angle_gamma   90.00
#
_symmetry.space_group_name_H-M   'P 1'
#
loop_
_entity.id
_entity.type
_entity.pdbx_description
1 polymer ?
#
loop_
_entity_poly.entity_id
_entity_poly.type
_entity_poly.pdbx_seq_one_letter_code
_entity_poly.pdbx_strand_id
1 'polypeptide(L)'
;MRIIEECFKEIPIEEVISGLKFAKNRWSAKDAGVLKVGRKSIIQKEIHSVTNEQAQWRLNNWKMMISNYRRRGYSYPTISRIKKILIEKSKKKSK
;
A
#
# COMPACT_ATOMS: atom_id res chain seq x y z
N MET A 1 0.23 24.89 -24.98
CA MET A 1 -0.86 24.10 -25.61
C MET A 1 -0.34 23.07 -26.60
N ARG A 2 0.52 23.42 -27.58
CA ARG A 2 1.01 22.49 -28.63
C ARG A 2 1.54 21.14 -28.12
N ILE A 3 2.27 21.13 -27.00
CA ILE A 3 2.82 19.91 -26.39
C ILE A 3 1.72 18.93 -25.97
N ILE A 4 0.58 19.43 -25.46
CA ILE A 4 -0.52 18.58 -24.99
C ILE A 4 -1.20 17.90 -26.17
N GLU A 5 -1.42 18.65 -27.24
CA GLU A 5 -2.01 18.13 -28.48
C GLU A 5 -1.10 17.07 -29.13
N GLU A 6 0.23 17.29 -29.12
CA GLU A 6 1.21 16.32 -29.58
C GLU A 6 1.22 15.03 -28.73
N CYS A 7 1.12 15.15 -27.40
CA CYS A 7 1.11 13.98 -26.50
C CYS A 7 -0.11 13.05 -26.68
N PHE A 8 -1.22 13.56 -27.23
CA PHE A 8 -2.47 12.80 -27.34
C PHE A 8 -2.85 12.43 -28.78
N LYS A 9 -2.13 12.93 -29.79
CA LYS A 9 -2.49 12.81 -31.21
C LYS A 9 -2.69 11.37 -31.71
N GLU A 10 -2.03 10.40 -31.10
CA GLU A 10 -2.05 8.98 -31.49
C GLU A 10 -2.72 8.07 -30.46
N ILE A 11 -3.24 8.65 -29.36
CA ILE A 11 -3.84 7.91 -28.27
C ILE A 11 -5.37 7.97 -28.39
N PRO A 12 -6.09 6.84 -28.35
CA PRO A 12 -7.55 6.84 -28.28
C PRO A 12 -8.05 7.72 -27.14
N ILE A 13 -9.12 8.48 -27.38
CA ILE A 13 -9.63 9.46 -26.42
C ILE A 13 -10.03 8.79 -25.09
N GLU A 14 -10.46 7.53 -25.14
CA GLU A 14 -10.80 6.71 -23.98
C GLU A 14 -9.60 6.48 -23.05
N GLU A 15 -8.43 6.18 -23.63
CA GLU A 15 -7.16 5.97 -22.89
C GLU A 15 -6.67 7.29 -22.28
N VAL A 16 -6.80 8.40 -23.02
CA VAL A 16 -6.49 9.74 -22.51
C VAL A 16 -7.36 10.08 -21.31
N ILE A 17 -8.67 9.86 -21.42
CA ILE A 17 -9.63 10.10 -20.33
C ILE A 17 -9.31 9.21 -19.12
N SER A 18 -8.94 7.95 -19.34
CA SER A 18 -8.51 7.02 -18.27
C SER A 18 -7.30 7.56 -17.51
N GLY A 19 -6.26 8.00 -18.24
CA GLY A 19 -5.06 8.61 -17.67
C GLY A 19 -5.35 9.90 -16.88
N LEU A 20 -6.21 10.77 -17.43
CA LEU A 20 -6.64 12.00 -16.78
C LEU A 20 -7.45 11.74 -15.49
N LYS A 21 -8.36 10.76 -15.51
CA LYS A 21 -9.10 10.32 -14.32
C LYS A 21 -8.16 9.81 -13.24
N PHE A 22 -7.17 8.98 -13.61
CA PHE A 22 -6.15 8.49 -12.69
C PHE A 22 -5.34 9.65 -12.09
N ALA A 23 -4.85 10.57 -12.93
CA ALA A 23 -4.07 11.72 -12.49
C ALA A 23 -4.86 12.62 -11.54
N LYS A 24 -6.13 12.92 -11.84
CA LYS A 24 -7.04 13.69 -10.98
C LYS A 24 -7.26 13.00 -9.64
N ASN A 25 -7.60 11.71 -9.63
CA ASN A 25 -7.83 10.95 -8.40
C ASN A 25 -6.58 10.91 -7.52
N ARG A 26 -5.40 10.72 -8.14
CA ARG A 26 -4.12 10.75 -7.44
C ARG A 26 -3.82 12.14 -6.87
N TRP A 27 -4.07 13.21 -7.63
CA TRP A 27 -3.90 14.58 -7.17
C TRP A 27 -4.81 14.88 -5.99
N SER A 28 -6.12 14.60 -6.09
CA SER A 28 -7.09 14.80 -5.01
C SER A 28 -6.71 14.03 -3.74
N ALA A 29 -6.25 12.78 -3.87
CA ALA A 29 -5.77 12.02 -2.72
C ALA A 29 -4.50 12.62 -2.10
N LYS A 30 -3.59 13.19 -2.92
CA LYS A 30 -2.38 13.86 -2.45
C LYS A 30 -2.72 15.15 -1.72
N ASP A 31 -3.60 15.95 -2.30
CA ASP A 31 -4.07 17.24 -1.80
C ASP A 31 -4.80 17.09 -0.45
N ALA A 32 -5.69 16.09 -0.35
CA ALA A 32 -6.35 15.74 0.90
C ALA A 32 -5.43 15.04 1.94
N GLY A 33 -4.15 14.84 1.64
CA GLY A 33 -3.19 14.19 2.54
C GLY A 33 -3.42 12.69 2.77
N VAL A 34 -4.33 12.05 2.03
CA VAL A 34 -4.70 10.64 2.18
C VAL A 34 -3.86 9.70 1.31
N LEU A 35 -3.14 10.23 0.32
CA LEU A 35 -2.26 9.45 -0.56
C LEU A 35 -1.02 8.95 0.20
N LYS A 36 -1.08 7.72 0.69
CA LYS A 36 0.07 7.02 1.25
C LYS A 36 0.83 6.32 0.11
N VAL A 37 1.96 6.88 -0.32
CA VAL A 37 2.87 6.22 -1.28
C VAL A 37 4.04 5.51 -0.58
N GLY A 38 4.61 4.50 -1.25
CA GLY A 38 5.81 3.81 -0.79
C GLY A 38 5.60 2.93 0.45
N ARG A 39 6.58 2.92 1.36
CA ARG A 39 6.66 1.99 2.50
C ARG A 39 5.42 2.03 3.41
N LYS A 40 4.80 3.20 3.60
CA LYS A 40 3.58 3.35 4.41
C LYS A 40 2.39 2.59 3.79
N SER A 41 2.26 2.57 2.46
CA SER A 41 1.19 1.84 1.77
C SER A 41 1.34 0.33 1.91
N ILE A 42 2.58 -0.17 1.76
CA ILE A 42 2.92 -1.59 1.89
C ILE A 42 2.60 -2.07 3.29
N ILE A 43 3.04 -1.32 4.31
CA ILE A 43 2.75 -1.64 5.70
C ILE A 43 1.24 -1.64 5.94
N GLN A 44 0.52 -0.62 5.51
CA GLN A 44 -0.93 -0.52 5.70
C GLN A 44 -1.68 -1.70 5.06
N LYS A 45 -1.31 -2.10 3.84
CA LYS A 45 -1.90 -3.26 3.14
C LYS A 45 -1.75 -4.55 3.94
N GLU A 46 -0.62 -4.72 4.64
CA GLU A 46 -0.36 -5.93 5.43
C GLU A 46 -1.08 -5.98 6.78
N ILE A 47 -1.46 -4.81 7.34
CA ILE A 47 -1.94 -4.72 8.74
C ILE A 47 -3.38 -4.23 8.88
N HIS A 48 -3.94 -3.52 7.90
CA HIS A 48 -5.17 -2.73 8.08
C HIS A 48 -6.33 -3.59 8.57
N SER A 49 -6.56 -4.74 7.91
CA SER A 49 -7.67 -5.65 8.19
C SER A 49 -7.28 -6.84 9.06
N VAL A 50 -6.08 -6.84 9.65
CA VAL A 50 -5.61 -7.94 10.49
C VAL A 50 -6.28 -7.87 11.88
N THR A 51 -6.98 -8.94 12.25
CA THR A 51 -7.59 -9.12 13.59
C THR A 51 -6.54 -9.45 14.66
N ASN A 52 -6.95 -9.49 15.94
CA ASN A 52 -6.04 -9.84 17.02
C ASN A 52 -5.49 -11.26 16.86
N GLU A 53 -6.37 -12.22 16.57
CA GLU A 53 -6.05 -13.65 16.44
C GLU A 53 -5.12 -13.86 15.24
N GLN A 54 -5.41 -13.18 14.12
CA GLN A 54 -4.55 -13.22 12.94
C GLN A 54 -3.18 -12.59 13.21
N ALA A 55 -3.12 -11.53 14.02
CA ALA A 55 -1.84 -10.94 14.42
C ALA A 55 -1.02 -11.91 15.27
N GLN A 56 -1.65 -12.59 16.25
CA GLN A 56 -1.00 -13.61 17.07
C GLN A 56 -0.50 -14.79 16.23
N TRP A 57 -1.34 -15.31 15.32
CA TRP A 57 -0.94 -16.40 14.44
C TRP A 57 0.27 -16.03 13.57
N ARG A 58 0.29 -14.82 12.99
CA ARG A 58 1.43 -14.34 12.19
C ARG A 58 2.71 -14.18 13.02
N LEU A 59 2.59 -13.76 14.28
CA LEU A 59 3.74 -13.64 15.19
C LEU A 59 4.27 -15.01 15.61
N ASN A 60 3.40 -16.00 15.83
CA ASN A 60 3.81 -17.36 16.15
C ASN A 60 4.49 -18.04 14.94
N ASN A 61 4.07 -17.69 13.73
CA ASN A 61 4.62 -18.22 12.47
C ASN A 61 5.63 -17.27 11.80
N TRP A 62 6.38 -16.48 12.58
CA TRP A 62 7.14 -15.34 12.07
C TRP A 62 8.22 -15.68 11.04
N LYS A 63 8.94 -16.81 11.18
CA LYS A 63 9.97 -17.23 10.21
C LYS A 63 9.38 -17.42 8.79
N MET A 64 8.23 -18.08 8.70
CA MET A 64 7.49 -18.24 7.45
C MET A 64 7.03 -16.88 6.90
N MET A 65 6.55 -15.99 7.78
CA MET A 65 6.16 -14.64 7.37
C MET A 65 7.33 -13.84 6.78
N ILE A 66 8.53 -13.91 7.38
CA ILE A 66 9.73 -13.27 6.83
C ILE A 66 9.99 -13.77 5.41
N SER A 67 9.97 -15.08 5.17
CA SER A 67 10.18 -15.66 3.83
C SER A 67 9.16 -15.13 2.82
N ASN A 68 7.87 -15.13 3.19
CA ASN A 68 6.79 -14.61 2.35
C ASN A 68 6.97 -13.11 2.02
N TYR A 69 7.34 -12.29 3.00
CA TYR A 69 7.59 -10.87 2.78
C TYR A 69 8.83 -10.62 1.92
N ARG A 70 9.89 -11.42 2.10
CA ARG A 70 11.10 -11.33 1.26
C ARG A 70 10.81 -11.71 -0.18
N ARG A 71 10.00 -12.75 -0.42
CA ARG A 71 9.52 -13.14 -1.75
C ARG A 71 8.68 -12.05 -2.42
N ARG A 72 7.94 -11.25 -1.63
CA ARG A 72 7.21 -10.05 -2.10
C ARG A 72 8.09 -8.81 -2.30
N GLY A 73 9.41 -8.92 -2.13
CA GLY A 73 10.36 -7.83 -2.31
C GLY A 73 10.47 -6.87 -1.13
N TYR A 74 9.94 -7.22 0.05
CA TYR A 74 9.98 -6.31 1.19
C TYR A 74 11.40 -6.23 1.78
N SER A 75 11.85 -5.02 2.06
CA SER A 75 13.09 -4.80 2.79
C SER A 75 12.93 -5.19 4.27
N TYR A 76 14.01 -5.65 4.91
CA TYR A 76 13.99 -5.97 6.34
C TYR A 76 13.50 -4.82 7.23
N PRO A 77 13.82 -3.53 6.96
CA PRO A 77 13.24 -2.40 7.69
C PRO A 77 11.71 -2.26 7.55
N THR A 78 11.12 -2.78 6.48
CA THR A 78 9.66 -2.84 6.27
C THR A 78 9.05 -3.97 7.07
N ILE A 79 9.66 -5.16 7.01
CA ILE A 79 9.26 -6.35 7.77
C ILE A 79 9.30 -6.09 9.28
N SER A 80 10.34 -5.41 9.76
CA SER A 80 10.49 -5.00 11.15
C SER A 80 9.35 -4.09 11.62
N ARG A 81 8.95 -3.11 10.80
CA ARG A 81 7.81 -2.22 11.11
C ARG A 81 6.47 -2.98 11.14
N ILE A 82 6.26 -3.91 10.21
CA ILE A 82 5.07 -4.79 10.23
C ILE A 82 5.04 -5.58 11.56
N LYS A 83 6.17 -6.15 11.99
CA LYS A 83 6.26 -6.89 13.26
C LYS A 83 5.84 -6.04 14.45
N LYS A 84 6.35 -4.81 14.56
CA LYS A 84 6.01 -3.89 15.66
C LYS A 84 4.51 -3.65 15.76
N ILE A 85 3.86 -3.39 14.62
CA ILE A 85 2.42 -3.11 14.60
C ILE A 85 1.58 -4.37 14.89
N LEU A 86 2.02 -5.55 14.45
CA LEU A 86 1.36 -6.81 14.81
C LEU A 86 1.42 -7.07 16.32
N ILE A 87 2.55 -6.76 16.98
CA ILE A 87 2.70 -6.87 18.44
C ILE A 87 1.73 -5.92 19.16
N GLU A 88 1.54 -4.71 18.67
CA GLU A 88 0.57 -3.77 19.24
C GLU A 88 -0.87 -4.26 19.06
N LYS A 89 -1.21 -4.77 17.86
CA LYS A 89 -2.54 -5.34 17.57
C LYS A 89 -2.84 -6.58 18.40
N SER A 90 -1.86 -7.48 18.58
CA SER A 90 -2.05 -8.72 19.35
C SER A 90 -2.29 -8.49 20.84
N LYS A 91 -1.94 -7.31 21.35
CA LYS A 91 -2.14 -6.92 22.76
C LYS A 91 -3.50 -6.28 23.02
N LYS A 92 -4.18 -5.75 22.00
CA LYS A 92 -5.53 -5.18 22.17
C LYS A 92 -6.53 -6.31 22.32
N LYS A 93 -7.04 -6.55 23.55
CA LYS A 93 -8.18 -7.43 23.77
C LYS A 93 -9.35 -6.97 22.90
N SER A 94 -9.96 -7.90 22.18
CA SER A 94 -11.25 -7.67 21.51
C SER A 94 -12.23 -7.17 22.58
N LYS A 95 -12.84 -6.02 22.32
CA LYS A 95 -13.78 -5.36 23.23
C LYS A 95 -15.10 -6.12 23.24
#